data_AF-A0A067C374-F1
#
_entry.id   AF-A0A067C374-F1
#
_cell.length_a   1.000
_cell.length_b   1.000
_cell.length_c   1.000
_cell.angle_alpha   90.00
_cell.angle_beta   90.00
_cell.angle_gamma   90.00
#
_symmetry.space_group_name_H-M   'P 1'
#
loop_
_entity.id
_entity.type
_entity.pdbx_description
1 polymer ?
#
loop_
_entity_poly.entity_id
_entity_poly.type
_entity_poly.pdbx_seq_one_letter_code
_entity_poly.pdbx_strand_id
1 'polypeptide(L)'
;MTKRVCQRATSPRLPCVVLHGILAMLKDGRDVAALLAALPAEMLSPELVALRDLSAVVDLADHWPVVHVTTIPIEHTRLGIAALPAFAGIYVDPGIAAVAWLDATLPPRMPLTLAVDPSVLGTQSAFAYAWGDRVTTVIVHGHDIQPDAIPDLLGRCVNV
;
A
#
# COMPACT_ATOMS: atom_id res chain seq x y z
N MET A 1 -38.01 5.34 42.89
CA MET A 1 -36.67 5.37 42.25
C MET A 1 -36.82 5.05 40.77
N THR A 2 -36.82 6.06 39.90
CA THR A 2 -36.93 5.90 38.45
C THR A 2 -35.53 5.78 37.84
N LYS A 3 -35.21 4.57 37.37
CA LYS A 3 -33.93 4.24 36.73
C LYS A 3 -33.94 4.82 35.31
N ARG A 4 -33.18 5.90 35.07
CA ARG A 4 -33.00 6.43 33.71
C ARG A 4 -32.11 5.48 32.93
N VAL A 5 -32.69 4.78 31.96
CA VAL A 5 -31.94 4.03 30.95
C VAL A 5 -31.37 5.06 29.98
N CYS A 6 -30.07 5.34 30.06
CA CYS A 6 -29.38 6.11 29.03
C CYS A 6 -29.38 5.29 27.74
N GLN A 7 -30.25 5.65 26.79
CA GLN A 7 -30.12 5.19 25.41
C GLN A 7 -28.82 5.78 24.85
N ARG A 8 -27.88 4.90 24.51
CA ARG A 8 -26.63 5.27 23.83
C ARG A 8 -27.01 5.81 22.46
N ALA A 9 -26.79 7.11 22.24
CA ALA A 9 -27.00 7.72 20.93
C ALA A 9 -26.11 7.00 19.91
N THR A 10 -26.71 6.45 18.87
CA THR A 10 -25.99 5.86 17.74
C THR A 10 -25.18 6.98 17.08
N SER A 11 -23.86 6.94 17.19
CA SER A 11 -23.00 7.93 16.54
C SER A 11 -23.23 7.86 15.02
N PRO A 12 -23.40 9.00 14.33
CA PRO A 12 -23.53 9.01 12.89
C PRO A 12 -22.27 8.41 12.29
N ARG A 13 -22.41 7.29 11.57
CA ARG A 13 -21.29 6.65 10.87
C ARG A 13 -20.94 7.52 9.68
N LEU A 14 -19.69 7.98 9.60
CA LEU A 14 -19.19 8.59 8.37
C LEU A 14 -19.26 7.53 7.26
N PRO A 15 -19.79 7.85 6.07
CA PRO A 15 -19.70 6.94 4.95
C PRO A 15 -18.23 6.64 4.64
N CYS A 16 -17.91 5.37 4.36
CA CYS A 16 -16.53 4.92 4.09
C CYS A 16 -15.82 5.78 3.03
N VAL A 17 -16.54 6.17 1.97
CA VAL A 17 -16.03 7.04 0.89
C VAL A 17 -15.55 8.40 1.41
N VAL A 18 -16.25 8.98 2.40
CA VAL A 18 -15.86 10.27 2.98
C VAL A 18 -14.58 10.11 3.80
N LEU A 19 -14.44 9.02 4.54
CA LEU A 19 -13.23 8.75 5.31
C LEU A 19 -12.02 8.55 4.38
N HIS A 20 -12.15 7.76 3.32
CA HIS A 20 -11.12 7.64 2.28
C HIS A 20 -10.74 8.99 1.67
N GLY A 21 -11.72 9.85 1.39
CA GLY A 21 -11.47 11.21 0.91
C GLY A 21 -10.68 12.08 1.90
N ILE A 22 -11.00 11.99 3.20
CA ILE A 22 -10.27 12.70 4.25
C ILE A 22 -8.81 12.20 4.32
N LEU A 23 -8.61 10.87 4.31
CA LEU A 23 -7.27 10.28 4.37
C LEU A 23 -6.44 10.71 3.16
N ALA A 24 -7.02 10.71 1.95
CA ALA A 24 -6.35 11.16 0.74
C ALA A 24 -5.92 12.64 0.77
N MET A 25 -6.53 13.47 1.62
CA MET A 25 -6.12 14.86 1.83
C MET A 25 -4.95 15.01 2.82
N LEU A 26 -4.68 13.99 3.64
CA LEU A 26 -3.57 13.99 4.58
C LEU A 26 -2.29 13.63 3.84
N LYS A 27 -1.30 14.53 3.91
CA LYS A 27 -0.01 14.34 3.24
C LYS A 27 0.97 13.52 4.07
N ASP A 28 0.84 13.55 5.39
CA ASP A 28 1.74 12.89 6.33
C ASP A 28 1.11 11.58 6.85
N GLY A 29 1.85 10.47 6.74
CA GLY A 29 1.41 9.17 7.24
C GLY A 29 1.20 9.14 8.76
N ARG A 30 1.86 10.01 9.52
CA ARG A 30 1.67 10.14 10.97
C ARG A 30 0.30 10.69 11.32
N ASP A 31 -0.19 11.66 10.55
CA ASP A 31 -1.53 12.22 10.72
C ASP A 31 -2.60 11.18 10.39
N VAL A 32 -2.36 10.37 9.36
CA VAL A 32 -3.21 9.23 8.99
C VAL A 32 -3.27 8.22 10.13
N ALA A 33 -2.12 7.80 10.67
CA ALA A 33 -2.05 6.86 11.78
C ALA A 33 -2.78 7.41 13.02
N ALA A 34 -2.55 8.69 13.36
CA ALA A 34 -3.21 9.36 14.47
C ALA A 34 -4.74 9.42 14.30
N LEU A 35 -5.22 9.74 13.09
CA LEU A 35 -6.65 9.76 12.78
C LEU A 35 -7.26 8.36 12.88
N LEU A 36 -6.62 7.34 12.30
CA LEU A 36 -7.12 5.96 12.35
C LEU A 36 -7.15 5.40 13.77
N ALA A 37 -6.17 5.75 14.61
CA ALA A 37 -6.14 5.37 16.02
C ALA A 37 -7.23 6.07 16.85
N ALA A 38 -7.63 7.28 16.47
CA ALA A 38 -8.70 8.03 17.14
C ALA A 38 -10.11 7.53 16.78
N LEU A 39 -10.26 6.78 15.68
CA LEU A 39 -11.54 6.27 15.21
C LEU A 39 -11.87 4.89 15.80
N PRO A 40 -13.12 4.66 16.22
CA PRO A 40 -13.55 3.35 16.68
C PRO A 40 -13.60 2.35 15.52
N ALA A 41 -13.30 1.08 15.80
CA ALA A 41 -13.19 0.04 14.77
C ALA A 41 -14.49 -0.14 13.97
N GLU A 42 -15.66 0.13 14.55
CA GLU A 42 -16.95 0.01 13.86
C GLU A 42 -17.18 1.10 12.80
N MET A 43 -16.32 2.13 12.74
CA MET A 43 -16.32 3.18 11.72
C MET A 43 -15.34 2.93 10.58
N LEU A 44 -14.45 1.93 10.73
CA LEU A 44 -13.42 1.62 9.74
C LEU A 44 -13.89 0.48 8.84
N SER A 45 -13.65 0.60 7.54
CA SER A 45 -13.75 -0.52 6.62
C SER A 45 -12.58 -1.49 6.83
N PRO A 46 -12.67 -2.75 6.35
CA PRO A 46 -11.62 -3.75 6.58
C PRO A 46 -10.22 -3.30 6.16
N GLU A 47 -10.09 -2.59 5.04
CA GLU A 47 -8.82 -2.04 4.56
C GLU A 47 -8.25 -0.95 5.47
N LEU A 48 -9.10 -0.14 6.11
CA LEU A 48 -8.69 0.91 7.03
C LEU A 48 -8.36 0.36 8.42
N VAL A 49 -9.02 -0.72 8.83
CA VAL A 49 -8.60 -1.52 9.99
C VAL A 49 -7.20 -2.09 9.73
N ALA A 50 -6.98 -2.70 8.56
CA ALA A 50 -5.67 -3.24 8.20
C ALA A 50 -4.59 -2.15 8.15
N LEU A 51 -4.89 -0.96 7.60
CA LEU A 51 -3.97 0.17 7.58
C LEU A 51 -3.63 0.68 8.97
N ARG A 52 -4.63 0.76 9.87
CA ARG A 52 -4.42 1.12 11.28
C ARG A 52 -3.51 0.11 11.97
N ASP A 53 -3.81 -1.17 11.81
CA ASP A 53 -3.05 -2.25 12.45
C ASP A 53 -1.62 -2.33 11.86
N LEU A 54 -1.45 -2.02 10.57
CA LEU A 54 -0.15 -1.86 9.92
C LEU A 54 0.63 -0.67 10.51
N SER A 55 -0.01 0.49 10.69
CA SER A 55 0.64 1.68 11.30
C SER A 55 1.11 1.49 12.74
N ALA A 56 0.64 0.43 13.42
CA ALA A 56 1.12 0.07 14.74
C ALA A 56 2.45 -0.72 14.70
N VAL A 57 2.81 -1.26 13.54
CA VAL A 57 3.99 -2.14 13.36
C VAL A 57 5.01 -1.62 12.35
N VAL A 58 4.65 -0.66 11.50
CA VAL A 58 5.57 0.05 10.59
C VAL A 58 5.37 1.57 10.70
N ASP A 59 6.40 2.34 10.34
CA ASP A 59 6.27 3.80 10.26
C ASP A 59 5.49 4.18 9.00
N LEU A 60 4.23 4.58 9.16
CA LEU A 60 3.39 4.96 8.04
C LEU A 60 3.90 6.22 7.31
N ALA A 61 4.78 7.02 7.92
CA ALA A 61 5.43 8.14 7.23
C ALA A 61 6.23 7.70 6.00
N ASP A 62 6.81 6.49 6.04
CA ASP A 62 7.63 5.93 4.96
C ASP A 62 6.79 5.21 3.90
N HIS A 63 5.50 4.96 4.15
CA HIS A 63 4.62 4.18 3.29
C HIS A 63 3.36 4.93 2.85
N TRP A 64 3.21 6.22 3.17
CA TRP A 64 2.04 7.01 2.82
C TRP A 64 2.37 8.13 1.83
N PRO A 65 1.56 8.35 0.77
CA PRO A 65 0.35 7.60 0.38
C PRO A 65 0.63 6.37 -0.49
N VAL A 66 1.91 6.03 -0.70
CA VAL A 66 2.36 4.94 -1.57
C VAL A 66 3.08 3.89 -0.74
N VAL A 67 2.61 2.65 -0.80
CA VAL A 67 3.21 1.57 0.00
C VAL A 67 4.49 1.05 -0.63
N HIS A 68 5.59 1.11 0.11
CA HIS A 68 6.87 0.47 -0.23
C HIS A 68 6.86 -1.01 0.18
N VAL A 69 6.70 -1.94 -0.77
CA VAL A 69 6.43 -3.36 -0.45
C VAL A 69 7.65 -4.13 0.04
N THR A 70 8.85 -3.69 -0.33
CA THR A 70 10.15 -4.30 0.05
C THR A 70 10.58 -3.94 1.47
N THR A 71 10.12 -2.80 1.99
CA THR A 71 10.49 -2.31 3.33
C THR A 71 9.50 -2.75 4.41
N ILE A 72 8.33 -3.29 4.02
CA ILE A 72 7.40 -3.95 4.96
C ILE A 72 8.01 -5.28 5.42
N PRO A 73 8.17 -5.51 6.73
CA PRO A 73 8.63 -6.80 7.27
C PRO A 73 7.76 -7.96 6.79
N ILE A 74 8.38 -9.11 6.51
CA ILE A 74 7.71 -10.27 5.91
C ILE A 74 6.55 -10.76 6.81
N GLU A 75 6.72 -10.72 8.12
CA GLU A 75 5.70 -11.04 9.12
C GLU A 75 4.45 -10.14 9.07
N HIS A 76 4.57 -8.95 8.49
CA HIS A 76 3.48 -7.97 8.36
C HIS A 76 2.96 -7.83 6.93
N THR A 77 3.47 -8.63 5.98
CA THR A 77 3.06 -8.60 4.57
C THR A 77 1.55 -8.74 4.39
N ARG A 78 0.90 -9.63 5.16
CA ARG A 78 -0.57 -9.82 5.06
C ARG A 78 -1.36 -8.58 5.47
N LEU A 79 -0.86 -7.80 6.44
CA LEU A 79 -1.48 -6.53 6.82
C LEU A 79 -1.31 -5.50 5.70
N GLY A 80 -0.10 -5.42 5.12
CA GLY A 80 0.18 -4.59 3.95
C GLY A 80 -0.77 -4.88 2.78
N ILE A 81 -0.92 -6.16 2.42
CA ILE A 81 -1.81 -6.60 1.34
C ILE A 81 -3.28 -6.24 1.65
N ALA A 82 -3.75 -6.49 2.87
CA ALA A 82 -5.12 -6.17 3.26
C ALA A 82 -5.39 -4.65 3.28
N ALA A 83 -4.36 -3.84 3.52
CA ALA A 83 -4.43 -2.39 3.50
C ALA A 83 -4.31 -1.77 2.09
N LEU A 84 -3.95 -2.56 1.06
CA LEU A 84 -3.75 -2.06 -0.31
C LEU A 84 -4.84 -1.11 -0.80
N PRO A 85 -6.15 -1.38 -0.64
CA PRO A 85 -7.19 -0.49 -1.14
C PRO A 85 -7.20 0.92 -0.50
N ALA A 86 -6.50 1.12 0.62
CA ALA A 86 -6.38 2.42 1.28
C ALA A 86 -5.20 3.28 0.76
N PHE A 87 -4.23 2.67 0.06
CA PHE A 87 -3.10 3.39 -0.52
C PHE A 87 -3.44 3.98 -1.90
N ALA A 88 -2.72 5.04 -2.27
CA ALA A 88 -2.85 5.66 -3.59
C ALA A 88 -2.05 4.95 -4.68
N GLY A 89 -1.05 4.14 -4.29
CA GLY A 89 -0.18 3.43 -5.23
C GLY A 89 0.77 2.48 -4.52
N ILE A 90 1.56 1.77 -5.32
CA ILE A 90 2.58 0.82 -4.87
C ILE A 90 3.94 1.26 -5.38
N TYR A 91 4.94 1.17 -4.52
CA TYR A 91 6.35 1.30 -4.87
C TYR A 91 7.08 -0.01 -4.58
N VAL A 92 7.80 -0.51 -5.57
CA VAL A 92 8.63 -1.70 -5.46
C VAL A 92 10.08 -1.27 -5.60
N ASP A 93 10.80 -1.13 -4.48
CA ASP A 93 12.24 -0.87 -4.49
C ASP A 93 13.03 -2.08 -5.01
N PRO A 94 14.30 -1.89 -5.37
CA PRO A 94 15.22 -3.01 -5.52
C PRO A 94 15.40 -3.74 -4.19
N GLY A 95 15.45 -5.08 -4.23
CA GLY A 95 15.71 -5.90 -3.06
C GLY A 95 14.72 -7.04 -2.89
N ILE A 96 14.67 -7.58 -1.67
CA ILE A 96 13.85 -8.74 -1.34
C ILE A 96 12.50 -8.26 -0.82
N ALA A 97 11.43 -8.67 -1.49
CA ALA A 97 10.07 -8.58 -0.97
C ALA A 97 9.54 -9.97 -0.64
N ALA A 98 8.56 -10.04 0.26
CA ALA A 98 7.82 -11.28 0.48
C ALA A 98 7.09 -11.71 -0.81
N VAL A 99 7.27 -12.97 -1.21
CA VAL A 99 6.60 -13.55 -2.40
C VAL A 99 5.07 -13.42 -2.33
N ALA A 100 4.50 -13.41 -1.12
CA ALA A 100 3.07 -13.26 -0.90
C ALA A 100 2.50 -11.96 -1.50
N TRP A 101 3.32 -10.93 -1.72
CA TRP A 101 2.88 -9.74 -2.46
C TRP A 101 2.44 -10.08 -3.88
N LEU A 102 3.13 -10.98 -4.59
CA LEU A 102 2.82 -11.34 -5.97
C LEU A 102 1.42 -11.96 -6.14
N ASP A 103 0.90 -12.58 -5.08
CA ASP A 103 -0.44 -13.17 -5.05
C ASP A 103 -1.53 -12.13 -4.70
N ALA A 104 -1.17 -10.89 -4.39
CA ALA A 104 -2.13 -9.87 -4.02
C ALA A 104 -2.92 -9.36 -5.23
N THR A 105 -4.24 -9.38 -5.10
CA THR A 105 -5.14 -8.74 -6.06
C THR A 105 -5.09 -7.24 -5.88
N LEU A 106 -4.54 -6.52 -6.87
CA LEU A 106 -4.45 -5.07 -6.82
C LEU A 106 -5.81 -4.41 -7.12
N PRO A 107 -6.15 -3.30 -6.43
CA PRO A 107 -7.29 -2.48 -6.79
C PRO A 107 -7.25 -2.05 -8.27
N PRO A 108 -8.40 -1.95 -8.95
CA PRO A 108 -8.43 -1.52 -10.34
C PRO A 108 -7.76 -0.15 -10.51
N ARG A 109 -6.82 -0.05 -11.44
CA ARG A 109 -6.07 1.18 -11.77
C ARG A 109 -5.13 1.69 -10.68
N MET A 110 -4.83 0.90 -9.65
CA MET A 110 -3.77 1.25 -8.72
C MET A 110 -2.44 1.40 -9.47
N PRO A 111 -1.81 2.59 -9.47
CA PRO A 111 -0.55 2.81 -10.14
C PRO A 111 0.58 2.09 -9.41
N LEU A 112 1.50 1.52 -10.17
CA LEU A 112 2.69 0.88 -9.64
C LEU A 112 3.95 1.53 -10.19
N THR A 113 4.86 1.85 -9.29
CA THR A 113 6.23 2.27 -9.63
C THR A 113 7.18 1.12 -9.34
N LEU A 114 7.96 0.74 -10.35
CA LEU A 114 8.95 -0.32 -10.25
C LEU A 114 10.35 0.29 -10.34
N ALA A 115 11.11 0.21 -9.25
CA ALA A 115 12.50 0.61 -9.23
C ALA A 115 13.39 -0.61 -9.48
N VAL A 116 14.18 -0.54 -10.55
CA VAL A 116 15.01 -1.62 -11.08
C VAL A 116 16.47 -1.29 -10.80
N ASP A 117 17.17 -2.21 -10.17
CA ASP A 117 18.63 -2.21 -10.09
C ASP A 117 19.14 -3.47 -10.81
N PRO A 118 19.92 -3.32 -11.90
CA PRO A 118 20.49 -4.43 -12.66
C PRO A 118 21.29 -5.43 -11.81
N SER A 119 21.84 -5.00 -10.67
CA SER A 119 22.61 -5.86 -9.78
C SER A 119 21.77 -6.87 -8.98
N VAL A 120 20.45 -6.68 -8.89
CA VAL A 120 19.53 -7.47 -8.02
C VAL A 120 18.19 -7.82 -8.69
N LEU A 121 18.14 -7.95 -10.02
CA LEU A 121 16.96 -8.11 -10.90
C LEU A 121 15.91 -9.20 -10.58
N GLY A 122 16.18 -10.11 -9.64
CA GLY A 122 15.34 -11.30 -9.43
C GLY A 122 13.90 -10.95 -9.03
N THR A 123 13.73 -10.06 -8.07
CA THR A 123 12.41 -9.74 -7.49
C THR A 123 11.59 -8.81 -8.40
N GLN A 124 12.24 -7.86 -9.07
CA GLN A 124 11.57 -6.91 -9.96
C GLN A 124 10.99 -7.59 -11.20
N SER A 125 11.69 -8.60 -11.74
CA SER A 125 11.19 -9.37 -12.88
C SER A 125 9.89 -10.12 -12.53
N ALA A 126 9.80 -10.64 -11.30
CA ALA A 126 8.58 -11.30 -10.83
C ALA A 126 7.41 -10.31 -10.67
N PHE A 127 7.68 -9.11 -10.14
CA PHE A 127 6.66 -8.05 -10.07
C PHE A 127 6.22 -7.53 -11.44
N ALA A 128 7.16 -7.32 -12.37
CA ALA A 128 6.84 -6.96 -13.75
C ALA A 128 6.01 -8.04 -14.44
N TYR A 129 6.23 -9.32 -14.11
CA TYR A 129 5.41 -10.42 -14.63
C TYR A 129 3.99 -10.42 -14.02
N ALA A 130 3.88 -10.28 -12.70
CA ALA A 130 2.60 -10.34 -12.00
C ALA A 130 1.72 -9.10 -12.26
N TRP A 131 2.33 -7.92 -12.33
CA TRP A 131 1.65 -6.63 -12.30
C TRP A 131 2.10 -5.67 -13.42
N GLY A 132 2.71 -6.17 -14.48
CA GLY A 132 3.22 -5.36 -15.59
C GLY A 132 2.17 -4.45 -16.23
N ASP A 133 0.90 -4.86 -16.24
CA ASP A 133 -0.25 -4.05 -16.68
C ASP A 133 -0.61 -2.90 -15.71
N ARG A 134 0.00 -2.83 -14.54
CA ARG A 134 -0.18 -1.75 -13.55
C ARG A 134 1.03 -0.85 -13.41
N VAL A 135 2.17 -1.24 -13.96
CA VAL A 135 3.38 -0.43 -13.94
C VAL A 135 3.15 0.82 -14.80
N THR A 136 3.13 1.98 -14.16
CA THR A 136 3.01 3.29 -14.81
C THR A 136 4.33 4.05 -14.82
N THR A 137 5.31 3.60 -14.05
CA THR A 137 6.61 4.25 -13.92
C THR A 137 7.69 3.22 -13.63
N VAL A 138 8.79 3.27 -14.37
CA VAL A 138 9.98 2.46 -14.13
C VAL A 138 11.15 3.39 -13.83
N ILE A 139 11.84 3.14 -12.72
CA ILE A 139 13.02 3.90 -12.32
C ILE A 139 14.21 2.96 -12.40
N VAL A 140 15.21 3.27 -13.23
CA VAL A 140 16.41 2.44 -13.34
C VAL A 140 17.51 3.08 -12.50
N HIS A 141 17.99 2.35 -11.50
CA HIS A 141 19.14 2.72 -10.66
C HIS A 141 20.42 2.04 -11.18
N GLY A 142 21.57 2.69 -10.98
CA GLY A 142 22.89 2.19 -11.35
C GLY A 142 23.51 2.87 -12.58
N HIS A 143 24.82 2.66 -12.77
CA HIS A 143 25.58 3.19 -13.92
C HIS A 143 26.00 2.08 -14.90
N ASP A 144 26.05 0.83 -14.45
CA ASP A 144 26.34 -0.34 -15.28
C ASP A 144 25.03 -0.99 -15.71
N ILE A 145 24.47 -0.49 -16.80
CA ILE A 145 23.30 -1.08 -17.45
C ILE A 145 23.77 -2.35 -18.16
N GLN A 146 23.41 -3.53 -17.66
CA GLN A 146 23.39 -4.73 -18.49
C GLN A 146 22.30 -4.54 -19.56
N PRO A 147 22.64 -4.42 -20.85
CA PRO A 147 21.70 -3.96 -21.88
C PRO A 147 20.51 -4.88 -22.09
N ASP A 148 20.63 -6.17 -21.76
CA ASP A 148 19.70 -7.19 -22.23
C ASP A 148 18.53 -7.46 -21.26
N ALA A 149 18.70 -7.20 -19.96
CA ALA A 149 17.66 -7.52 -18.97
C ALA A 149 16.58 -6.44 -18.83
N ILE A 150 16.92 -5.18 -19.12
CA ILE A 150 16.00 -4.05 -19.01
C ILE A 150 14.92 -4.07 -20.11
N PRO A 151 15.24 -4.31 -21.41
CA PRO A 151 14.25 -4.38 -22.47
C PRO A 151 13.18 -5.45 -22.23
N ASP A 152 13.57 -6.63 -21.74
CA ASP A 152 12.63 -7.71 -21.43
C ASP A 152 11.68 -7.35 -20.27
N LEU A 153 12.19 -6.66 -19.25
CA LEU A 153 11.39 -6.17 -18.14
C LEU A 153 10.41 -5.07 -18.61
N LEU A 154 10.90 -4.09 -19.36
CA LEU A 154 10.08 -3.01 -19.92
C LEU A 154 9.02 -3.54 -20.88
N GLY A 155 9.32 -4.58 -21.67
CA GLY A 155 8.35 -5.23 -22.56
C GLY A 155 7.15 -5.83 -21.84
N ARG A 156 7.25 -6.08 -20.52
CA ARG A 156 6.13 -6.54 -19.68
C ARG A 156 5.33 -5.39 -19.07
N CYS A 157 5.93 -4.21 -18.98
CA CYS A 157 5.31 -3.01 -18.42
C CYS A 157 4.57 -2.23 -19.51
N VAL A 158 3.32 -2.62 -19.80
CA VAL A 158 2.58 -2.16 -20.98
C VAL A 158 2.04 -0.72 -20.89
N ASN A 159 2.15 -0.06 -19.74
CA ASN A 159 1.61 1.27 -19.46
C ASN A 159 2.69 2.31 -19.08
N VAL A 160 3.96 2.04 -19.39
CA VAL A 160 5.13 2.90 -19.10
C VAL A 160 5.44 3.85 -20.26
#